data_AF-K1SQQ3-F1
#
_entry.id   AF-K1SQQ3-F1
#
_cell.length_a   1.000
_cell.length_b   1.000
_cell.length_c   1.000
_cell.angle_alpha   90.00
_cell.angle_beta   90.00
_cell.angle_gamma   90.00
#
_symmetry.space_group_name_H-M   'P 1'
#
loop_
_entity.id
_entity.type
_entity.pdbx_description
1 polymer ?
#
loop_
_entity_poly.entity_id
_entity_poly.type
_entity_poly.pdbx_seq_one_letter_code
_entity_poly.pdbx_strand_id
1 'polypeptide(L)'
;PYNPVLRQFNPDAPIQRTGHGNIIETQDGSWWCYYLCGRPNQGNYTTIGRETALDPVTWLSDGWFVINDRKGPSLTQKAPELPECTYEKWTRDDFDDDTLNLNWEFVRNPVKGNYSLTERKGYLRLWTMDGTLNEIRAKNTLVRREQELSYTAHTKVDFYPEKDGEQAGLTCYYSTATYARLSLCYENGRKLQL
;
A
#
# COMPACT_ATOMS: atom_id res chain seq x y z
N PRO A 1 32.62 -13.85 -3.85
CA PRO A 1 33.53 -12.92 -3.14
C PRO A 1 32.97 -11.51 -2.89
N TYR A 2 31.96 -11.04 -3.63
CA TYR A 2 31.43 -9.66 -3.53
C TYR A 2 30.24 -9.48 -2.58
N ASN A 3 30.04 -10.40 -1.64
CA ASN A 3 28.96 -10.26 -0.66
C ASN A 3 29.21 -9.11 0.32
N PRO A 4 28.15 -8.41 0.79
CA PRO A 4 26.78 -8.47 0.27
C PRO A 4 26.68 -7.78 -1.11
N VAL A 5 25.89 -8.34 -2.02
CA VAL A 5 25.68 -7.76 -3.37
C VAL A 5 24.81 -6.49 -3.35
N LEU A 6 23.99 -6.31 -2.30
CA LEU A 6 23.20 -5.10 -2.06
C LEU A 6 23.07 -4.87 -0.54
N ARG A 7 23.43 -3.66 -0.07
CA ARG A 7 23.25 -3.22 1.31
C ARG A 7 23.24 -1.69 1.35
N GLN A 8 22.39 -1.12 2.21
CA GLN A 8 22.52 0.28 2.61
C GLN A 8 23.60 0.43 3.69
N PHE A 9 24.62 1.24 3.40
CA PHE A 9 25.74 1.50 4.31
C PHE A 9 25.58 2.81 5.09
N ASN A 10 24.84 3.78 4.52
CA ASN A 10 24.58 5.05 5.17
C ASN A 10 23.30 4.93 6.04
N PRO A 11 23.40 5.03 7.37
CA PRO A 11 22.23 4.95 8.27
C PRO A 11 21.24 6.10 8.05
N ASP A 12 21.71 7.24 7.53
CA ASP A 12 20.89 8.44 7.29
C ASP A 12 20.32 8.50 5.87
N ALA A 13 20.59 7.49 5.04
CA ALA A 13 20.04 7.46 3.69
C ALA A 13 18.51 7.30 3.72
N PRO A 14 17.78 7.91 2.76
CA PRO A 14 16.32 7.86 2.73
C PRO A 14 15.75 6.49 2.37
N ILE A 15 16.54 5.64 1.71
CA ILE A 15 16.19 4.25 1.38
C ILE A 15 16.95 3.31 2.29
N GLN A 16 16.22 2.54 3.09
CA GLN A 16 16.74 1.61 4.08
C GLN A 16 16.20 0.19 3.86
N ARG A 17 16.70 -0.77 4.65
CA ARG A 17 16.16 -2.14 4.79
C ARG A 17 16.06 -2.91 3.46
N THR A 18 17.08 -2.77 2.62
CA THR A 18 17.08 -3.35 1.28
C THR A 18 17.43 -4.82 1.27
N GLY A 19 16.72 -5.62 0.47
CA GLY A 19 16.99 -7.05 0.31
C GLY A 19 15.89 -7.76 -0.47
N HIS A 20 15.85 -9.09 -0.35
CA HIS A 20 14.82 -9.93 -1.00
C HIS A 20 14.67 -9.63 -2.50
N GLY A 21 15.80 -9.41 -3.17
CA GLY A 21 15.84 -9.03 -4.57
C GLY A 21 15.83 -10.24 -5.50
N ASN A 22 15.45 -9.99 -6.74
CA ASN A 22 15.65 -10.90 -7.86
C ASN A 22 16.21 -10.10 -9.04
N ILE A 23 16.96 -10.78 -9.91
CA ILE A 23 17.55 -10.15 -11.08
C ILE A 23 16.77 -10.51 -12.34
N ILE A 24 16.79 -9.61 -13.30
CA ILE A 24 16.12 -9.76 -14.60
C ILE A 24 17.01 -9.19 -15.70
N GLU A 25 17.02 -9.87 -16.84
CA GLU A 25 17.68 -9.41 -18.07
C GLU A 25 16.63 -8.76 -18.97
N THR A 26 16.95 -7.59 -19.52
CA THR A 26 16.13 -6.88 -20.50
C THR A 26 16.43 -7.35 -21.91
N GLN A 27 15.61 -6.93 -22.88
CA GLN A 27 15.71 -7.35 -24.28
C GLN A 27 17.00 -6.90 -24.98
N ASP A 28 17.67 -5.88 -24.45
CA ASP A 28 18.99 -5.39 -24.91
C ASP A 28 20.17 -6.06 -24.19
N GLY A 29 19.92 -7.03 -23.31
CA GLY A 29 20.93 -7.74 -22.53
C GLY A 29 21.42 -7.00 -21.27
N SER A 30 20.86 -5.84 -20.94
CA SER A 30 21.17 -5.16 -19.67
C SER A 30 20.51 -5.92 -18.50
N TRP A 31 21.18 -5.92 -17.35
CA TRP A 31 20.67 -6.62 -16.16
C TRP A 31 20.24 -5.65 -15.08
N TRP A 32 19.17 -5.99 -14.38
CA TRP A 32 18.56 -5.18 -13.32
C TRP A 32 18.18 -6.04 -12.13
N CYS A 33 18.13 -5.45 -10.94
CA CYS A 33 17.62 -6.07 -9.74
C CYS A 33 16.43 -5.26 -9.22
N TYR A 34 15.28 -5.91 -9.12
CA TYR A 34 14.16 -5.39 -8.33
C TYR A 34 14.21 -6.00 -6.94
N TYR A 35 13.96 -5.20 -5.92
CA TYR A 35 14.12 -5.61 -4.52
C TYR A 35 13.21 -4.83 -3.60
N LEU A 36 13.02 -5.32 -2.37
CA LEU A 36 12.26 -4.58 -1.37
C LEU A 36 13.14 -3.57 -0.63
N CYS A 37 12.56 -2.45 -0.24
CA CYS A 37 13.18 -1.45 0.61
C CYS A 37 12.14 -0.82 1.55
N GLY A 38 12.54 0.16 2.34
CA GLY A 38 11.58 1.02 3.05
C GLY A 38 12.10 2.44 3.19
N ARG A 39 11.19 3.41 3.10
CA ARG A 39 11.41 4.82 3.45
C ARG A 39 11.07 5.07 4.92
N PRO A 40 12.04 5.39 5.80
CA PRO A 40 11.74 5.75 7.18
C PRO A 40 10.92 7.04 7.27
N ASN A 41 10.01 7.10 8.24
CA ASN A 41 9.21 8.27 8.60
C ASN A 41 9.57 8.70 10.02
N GLN A 42 10.01 9.95 10.19
CA GLN A 42 10.30 10.61 11.48
C GLN A 42 10.84 9.66 12.57
N GLY A 43 12.07 9.15 12.35
CA GLY A 43 12.72 8.18 13.23
C GLY A 43 12.99 6.85 12.51
N ASN A 44 13.02 5.76 13.29
CA ASN A 44 13.42 4.42 12.82
C ASN A 44 12.23 3.53 12.41
N TYR A 45 11.10 4.12 12.00
CA TYR A 45 9.87 3.39 11.65
C TYR A 45 9.50 3.60 10.18
N THR A 46 8.72 2.68 9.62
CA THR A 46 8.22 2.76 8.24
C THR A 46 6.72 2.50 8.27
N THR A 47 5.91 3.51 7.93
CA THR A 47 4.45 3.43 8.02
C THR A 47 3.79 2.91 6.75
N ILE A 48 4.40 3.15 5.58
CA ILE A 48 3.89 2.72 4.27
C ILE A 48 4.29 1.29 3.87
N GLY A 49 4.84 0.52 4.81
CA GLY A 49 5.29 -0.84 4.57
C GLY A 49 6.61 -0.94 3.80
N ARG A 50 6.88 -2.13 3.23
CA ARG A 50 8.04 -2.34 2.36
C ARG A 50 7.64 -2.00 0.93
N GLU A 51 8.50 -1.28 0.23
CA GLU A 51 8.30 -0.78 -1.12
C GLU A 51 9.19 -1.53 -2.10
N THR A 52 8.98 -1.35 -3.40
CA THR A 52 9.80 -1.95 -4.45
C THR A 52 10.71 -0.90 -5.08
N ALA A 53 12.00 -1.21 -5.18
CA ALA A 53 13.01 -0.39 -5.84
C ALA A 53 13.72 -1.19 -6.95
N LEU A 54 14.45 -0.50 -7.81
CA LEU A 54 15.10 -1.03 -9.00
C LEU A 54 16.50 -0.43 -9.15
N ASP A 55 17.52 -1.27 -9.35
CA ASP A 55 18.90 -0.84 -9.61
C ASP A 55 19.60 -1.74 -10.65
N PRO A 56 20.59 -1.23 -11.40
CA PRO A 56 21.29 -2.00 -12.43
C PRO A 56 22.18 -3.08 -11.81
N VAL A 57 22.41 -4.14 -12.58
CA VAL A 57 23.30 -5.27 -12.25
C VAL A 57 24.44 -5.30 -13.26
N THR A 58 25.67 -5.39 -12.74
CA THR A 58 26.88 -5.50 -13.56
C THR A 58 27.49 -6.88 -13.36
N TRP A 59 27.61 -7.65 -14.44
CA TRP A 59 28.39 -8.88 -14.46
C TRP A 59 29.89 -8.54 -14.58
N LEU A 60 30.69 -9.12 -13.70
CA LEU A 60 32.13 -8.97 -13.66
C LEU A 60 32.80 -10.09 -14.48
N SER A 61 34.05 -9.86 -14.87
CA SER A 61 34.84 -10.80 -15.69
C SER A 61 35.08 -12.15 -15.02
N ASP A 62 34.91 -12.25 -13.70
CA ASP A 62 35.09 -13.48 -12.92
C ASP A 62 33.79 -14.28 -12.73
N GLY A 63 32.72 -13.91 -13.44
CA GLY A 63 31.43 -14.61 -13.43
C GLY A 63 30.52 -14.28 -12.25
N TRP A 64 30.89 -13.30 -11.42
CA TRP A 64 30.01 -12.78 -10.36
C TRP A 64 29.34 -11.48 -10.80
N PHE A 65 28.23 -11.13 -10.16
CA PHE A 65 27.57 -9.84 -10.37
C PHE A 65 27.62 -8.94 -9.14
N VAL A 66 27.44 -7.64 -9.36
CA VAL A 66 27.22 -6.63 -8.33
C VAL A 66 25.99 -5.80 -8.68
N ILE A 67 25.28 -5.28 -7.66
CA ILE A 67 24.14 -4.38 -7.86
C ILE A 67 24.61 -2.94 -7.62
N ASN A 68 24.23 -2.03 -8.52
CA ASN A 68 24.51 -0.61 -8.47
C ASN A 68 25.97 -0.26 -8.12
N ASP A 69 26.94 -0.96 -8.72
CA ASP A 69 28.37 -0.83 -8.41
C ASP A 69 28.70 -0.89 -6.91
N ARG A 70 27.88 -1.62 -6.12
CA ARG A 70 28.00 -1.74 -4.65
C ARG A 70 27.80 -0.42 -3.89
N LYS A 71 27.20 0.60 -4.52
CA LYS A 71 26.87 1.91 -3.89
C LYS A 71 25.71 1.82 -2.91
N GLY A 72 25.02 0.68 -2.84
CA GLY A 72 23.78 0.52 -2.10
C GLY A 72 22.56 0.91 -2.95
N PRO A 73 21.37 1.01 -2.35
CA PRO A 73 20.16 1.34 -3.10
C PRO A 73 20.14 2.80 -3.53
N SER A 74 19.64 3.04 -4.73
CA SER A 74 19.49 4.39 -5.26
C SER A 74 18.21 5.07 -4.73
N LEU A 75 18.30 6.36 -4.38
CA LEU A 75 17.11 7.22 -4.28
C LEU A 75 16.60 7.60 -5.67
N THR A 76 17.52 7.84 -6.61
CA THR A 76 17.26 8.15 -8.01
C THR A 76 18.25 7.37 -8.86
N GLN A 77 17.76 6.75 -9.91
CA GLN A 77 18.53 5.90 -10.80
C GLN A 77 18.19 6.22 -12.25
N LYS A 78 19.17 6.09 -13.15
CA LYS A 78 18.90 6.11 -14.59
C LYS A 78 17.95 4.95 -14.92
N ALA A 79 16.86 5.20 -15.60
CA ALA A 79 15.95 4.13 -16.03
C ALA A 79 16.65 3.18 -17.03
N PRO A 80 16.18 1.92 -17.16
CA PRO A 80 16.56 1.08 -18.28
C PRO A 80 16.24 1.76 -19.62
N GLU A 81 17.04 1.49 -20.65
CA GLU A 81 16.84 2.00 -22.02
C GLU A 81 15.69 1.25 -22.72
N LEU A 82 14.50 1.32 -22.12
CA LEU A 82 13.27 0.72 -22.62
C LEU A 82 12.28 1.83 -23.00
N PRO A 83 11.37 1.58 -23.96
CA PRO A 83 10.29 2.51 -24.26
C PRO A 83 9.52 2.87 -22.97
N GLU A 84 9.43 4.17 -22.69
CA GLU A 84 8.70 4.64 -21.51
C GLU A 84 7.21 4.33 -21.65
N CYS A 85 6.63 3.75 -20.60
CA CYS A 85 5.21 3.52 -20.48
C CYS A 85 4.72 4.16 -19.18
N THR A 86 4.03 5.30 -19.32
CA THR A 86 3.48 6.04 -18.19
C THR A 86 2.07 5.59 -17.89
N TYR A 87 1.78 5.34 -16.62
CA TYR A 87 0.42 5.06 -16.14
C TYR A 87 -0.07 6.25 -15.32
N GLU A 88 -1.34 6.61 -15.51
CA GLU A 88 -1.96 7.63 -14.66
C GLU A 88 -2.07 7.15 -13.22
N LYS A 89 -1.75 8.03 -12.28
CA LYS A 89 -1.87 7.72 -10.86
C LYS A 89 -3.35 7.64 -10.49
N TRP A 90 -3.78 6.48 -10.01
CA TRP A 90 -5.13 6.28 -9.54
C TRP A 90 -5.37 6.95 -8.17
N THR A 91 -6.15 8.03 -8.18
CA THR A 91 -6.35 8.92 -7.02
C THR A 91 -7.79 8.98 -6.53
N ARG A 92 -8.76 8.55 -7.34
CA ARG A 92 -10.19 8.64 -7.05
C ARG A 92 -10.93 7.43 -7.59
N ASP A 93 -11.93 7.00 -6.83
CA ASP A 93 -12.94 6.05 -7.25
C ASP A 93 -14.31 6.69 -7.04
N ASP A 94 -15.08 6.81 -8.11
CA ASP A 94 -16.48 7.25 -8.06
C ASP A 94 -17.45 6.06 -7.95
N PHE A 95 -16.94 4.82 -7.98
CA PHE A 95 -17.73 3.59 -7.88
C PHE A 95 -18.83 3.46 -8.94
N ASP A 96 -18.52 3.92 -10.16
CA ASP A 96 -19.41 3.83 -11.33
C ASP A 96 -19.34 2.47 -12.03
N ASP A 97 -18.26 1.72 -11.84
CA ASP A 97 -18.08 0.37 -12.39
C ASP A 97 -18.88 -0.69 -11.60
N ASP A 98 -19.26 -1.77 -12.30
CA ASP A 98 -20.01 -2.90 -11.71
C ASP A 98 -19.11 -3.86 -10.91
N THR A 99 -17.79 -3.65 -10.97
CA THR A 99 -16.78 -4.48 -10.31
C THR A 99 -15.84 -3.63 -9.50
N LEU A 100 -15.42 -4.15 -8.34
CA LEU A 100 -14.52 -3.42 -7.46
C LEU A 100 -13.14 -3.27 -8.10
N ASN A 101 -12.61 -2.05 -8.10
CA ASN A 101 -11.31 -1.76 -8.68
C ASN A 101 -10.19 -2.55 -7.96
N LEU A 102 -9.18 -2.99 -8.73
CA LEU A 102 -8.03 -3.77 -8.26
C LEU A 102 -7.18 -3.08 -7.17
N ASN A 103 -7.31 -1.77 -7.00
CA ASN A 103 -6.62 -1.02 -5.96
C ASN A 103 -7.20 -1.23 -4.55
N TRP A 104 -8.42 -1.77 -4.46
CA TRP A 104 -9.09 -2.03 -3.19
C TRP A 104 -8.83 -3.45 -2.68
N GLU A 105 -8.67 -3.56 -1.37
CA GLU A 105 -8.47 -4.82 -0.67
C GLU A 105 -9.38 -4.90 0.54
N PHE A 106 -9.99 -6.07 0.73
CA PHE A 106 -10.66 -6.37 1.99
C PHE A 106 -9.64 -6.85 3.01
N VAL A 107 -9.82 -6.39 4.25
CA VAL A 107 -9.10 -6.98 5.38
C VAL A 107 -9.64 -8.39 5.63
N ARG A 108 -8.85 -9.40 5.26
CA ARG A 108 -9.20 -10.84 5.25
C ARG A 108 -10.19 -11.19 4.15
N ASN A 109 -10.72 -12.42 4.19
CA ASN A 109 -11.70 -12.89 3.21
C ASN A 109 -13.01 -12.09 3.34
N PRO A 110 -13.47 -11.42 2.26
CA PRO A 110 -14.74 -10.72 2.27
C PRO A 110 -15.90 -11.69 2.48
N VAL A 111 -16.96 -11.24 3.15
CA VAL A 111 -18.20 -12.00 3.26
C VAL A 111 -19.00 -11.81 1.98
N LYS A 112 -19.39 -12.92 1.35
CA LYS A 112 -20.18 -12.90 0.10
C LYS A 112 -21.48 -12.13 0.32
N GLY A 113 -21.76 -11.17 -0.56
CA GLY A 113 -22.95 -10.32 -0.48
C GLY A 113 -22.84 -9.16 0.52
N ASN A 114 -21.69 -8.96 1.16
CA ASN A 114 -21.48 -7.88 2.13
C ASN A 114 -20.91 -6.58 1.51
N TYR A 115 -20.91 -6.49 0.18
CA TYR A 115 -20.74 -5.24 -0.55
C TYR A 115 -21.44 -5.29 -1.91
N SER A 116 -21.80 -4.14 -2.48
CA SER A 116 -22.44 -4.03 -3.80
C SER A 116 -22.07 -2.72 -4.48
N LEU A 117 -21.86 -2.80 -5.80
CA LEU A 117 -21.69 -1.64 -6.69
C LEU A 117 -22.88 -1.47 -7.64
N THR A 118 -23.84 -2.41 -7.60
CA THR A 118 -24.96 -2.45 -8.55
C THR A 118 -26.31 -2.15 -7.90
N GLU A 119 -26.42 -2.29 -6.58
CA GLU A 119 -27.66 -1.97 -5.85
C GLU A 119 -27.97 -0.47 -5.86
N ARG A 120 -26.94 0.37 -5.86
CA ARG A 120 -27.04 1.81 -6.04
C ARG A 120 -25.87 2.29 -6.91
N LYS A 121 -26.12 2.54 -8.19
CA LYS A 121 -25.09 2.98 -9.15
C LYS A 121 -24.42 4.28 -8.70
N GLY A 122 -23.10 4.37 -8.89
CA GLY A 122 -22.26 5.50 -8.43
C GLY A 122 -21.95 5.48 -6.94
N TYR A 123 -22.16 4.32 -6.27
CA TYR A 123 -21.87 4.13 -4.85
C TYR A 123 -21.30 2.74 -4.58
N LEU A 124 -20.30 2.67 -3.73
CA LEU A 124 -19.99 1.46 -2.99
C LEU A 124 -20.94 1.34 -1.80
N ARG A 125 -21.76 0.29 -1.79
CA ARG A 125 -22.49 -0.14 -0.60
C ARG A 125 -21.66 -1.15 0.19
N LEU A 126 -21.45 -0.86 1.47
CA LEU A 126 -20.90 -1.79 2.46
C LEU A 126 -21.93 -1.98 3.57
N TRP A 127 -22.23 -3.24 3.92
CA TRP A 127 -23.13 -3.54 5.02
C TRP A 127 -22.37 -3.62 6.35
N THR A 128 -23.01 -3.15 7.42
CA THR A 128 -22.52 -3.30 8.80
C THR A 128 -22.45 -4.77 9.19
N MET A 129 -21.53 -5.09 10.09
CA MET A 129 -21.28 -6.44 10.58
C MET A 129 -21.08 -6.43 12.10
N ASP A 130 -21.10 -7.60 12.73
CA ASP A 130 -20.99 -7.81 14.18
C ASP A 130 -19.55 -7.72 14.72
N GLY A 131 -18.70 -6.87 14.13
CA GLY A 131 -17.29 -6.73 14.49
C GLY A 131 -16.77 -5.30 14.38
N THR A 132 -15.83 -4.96 15.27
CA THR A 132 -15.12 -3.68 15.29
C THR A 132 -13.68 -3.84 14.77
N LEU A 133 -13.03 -2.75 14.36
CA LEU A 133 -11.70 -2.75 13.71
C LEU A 133 -10.60 -3.44 14.53
N ASN A 134 -10.73 -3.51 15.85
CA ASN A 134 -9.82 -4.25 16.73
C ASN A 134 -10.07 -5.76 16.78
N GLU A 135 -11.00 -6.28 15.98
CA GLU A 135 -11.34 -7.68 15.91
C GLU A 135 -11.11 -8.25 14.51
N ILE A 136 -10.89 -9.56 14.45
CA ILE A 136 -10.80 -10.27 13.17
C ILE A 136 -12.15 -10.35 12.42
N ARG A 137 -13.25 -10.01 13.12
CA ARG A 137 -14.62 -10.06 12.60
C ARG A 137 -14.99 -8.89 11.70
N ALA A 138 -14.24 -7.77 11.74
CA ALA A 138 -14.46 -6.59 10.88
C ALA A 138 -14.07 -6.84 9.40
N LYS A 139 -14.75 -7.79 8.75
CA LYS A 139 -14.51 -8.22 7.36
C LYS A 139 -15.11 -7.28 6.32
N ASN A 140 -15.87 -6.28 6.75
CA ASN A 140 -16.40 -5.19 5.94
C ASN A 140 -15.44 -3.98 5.88
N THR A 141 -14.17 -4.19 6.23
CA THR A 141 -13.12 -3.16 6.15
C THR A 141 -12.48 -3.21 4.77
N LEU A 142 -12.75 -2.21 3.94
CA LEU A 142 -12.13 -2.04 2.63
C LEU A 142 -11.05 -0.97 2.70
N VAL A 143 -9.84 -1.30 2.24
CA VAL A 143 -8.66 -0.44 2.31
C VAL A 143 -7.92 -0.40 0.98
N ARG A 144 -7.09 0.61 0.80
CA ARG A 144 -6.04 0.65 -0.23
C ARG A 144 -4.71 0.93 0.45
N ARG A 145 -3.60 0.53 -0.17
CA ARG A 145 -2.26 0.82 0.37
C ARG A 145 -1.99 2.32 0.36
N GLU A 146 -1.40 2.81 1.45
CA GLU A 146 -0.74 4.12 1.48
C GLU A 146 0.52 4.05 0.61
N GLN A 147 0.63 4.93 -0.39
CA GLN A 147 1.75 4.95 -1.35
C GLN A 147 2.69 6.16 -1.13
N GLU A 148 2.28 7.10 -0.29
CA GLU A 148 3.00 8.35 -0.03
C GLU A 148 3.11 8.60 1.47
N LEU A 149 4.19 9.24 1.90
CA LEU A 149 4.40 9.63 3.30
C LEU A 149 3.49 10.78 3.75
N SER A 150 3.01 11.58 2.79
CA SER A 150 2.09 12.69 3.02
C SER A 150 1.01 12.64 1.94
N TYR A 151 -0.24 12.58 2.37
CA TYR A 151 -1.39 12.49 1.48
C TYR A 151 -2.64 13.06 2.17
N THR A 152 -3.71 13.22 1.39
CA THR A 152 -5.04 13.49 1.93
C THR A 152 -6.02 12.49 1.35
N ALA A 153 -6.86 11.91 2.22
CA ALA A 153 -7.92 10.99 1.84
C ALA A 153 -9.27 11.54 2.28
N HIS A 154 -10.25 11.47 1.40
CA HIS A 154 -11.62 11.89 1.66
C HIS A 154 -12.57 10.82 1.14
N THR A 155 -13.72 10.71 1.78
CA THR A 155 -14.84 9.90 1.30
C THR A 155 -16.14 10.63 1.61
N LYS A 156 -17.17 10.38 0.78
CA LYS A 156 -18.54 10.82 1.06
C LYS A 156 -19.31 9.60 1.55
N VAL A 157 -19.95 9.73 2.70
CA VAL A 157 -20.67 8.63 3.36
C VAL A 157 -22.13 9.02 3.53
N ASP A 158 -23.02 8.13 3.10
CA ASP A 158 -24.47 8.22 3.31
C ASP A 158 -24.86 7.10 4.29
N PHE A 159 -24.94 7.44 5.58
CA PHE A 159 -25.12 6.47 6.67
C PHE A 159 -25.95 7.08 7.80
N TYR A 160 -26.99 6.36 8.22
CA TYR A 160 -27.94 6.78 9.26
C TYR A 160 -27.99 5.70 10.35
N PRO A 161 -27.09 5.75 11.35
CA PRO A 161 -27.09 4.77 12.43
C PRO A 161 -28.28 5.02 13.37
N GLU A 162 -28.99 3.96 13.73
CA GLU A 162 -30.18 3.99 14.59
C GLU A 162 -29.93 3.27 15.93
N LYS A 163 -28.89 2.43 16.01
CA LYS A 163 -28.59 1.61 17.19
C LYS A 163 -27.19 1.86 17.71
N ASP A 164 -27.04 1.72 19.03
CA ASP A 164 -25.74 1.84 19.67
C ASP A 164 -24.74 0.83 19.08
N GLY A 165 -23.56 1.34 18.73
CA GLY A 165 -22.48 0.56 18.12
C GLY A 165 -22.49 0.52 16.59
N GLU A 166 -23.53 1.04 15.93
CA GLU A 166 -23.51 1.21 14.47
C GLU A 166 -22.56 2.35 14.09
N GLN A 167 -21.63 2.05 13.20
CA GLN A 167 -20.60 2.99 12.76
C GLN A 167 -20.16 2.72 11.32
N ALA A 168 -19.87 3.80 10.58
CA ALA A 168 -19.27 3.75 9.26
C ALA A 168 -18.41 5.00 9.02
N GLY A 169 -17.33 4.86 8.26
CA GLY A 169 -16.45 5.98 7.96
C GLY A 169 -15.12 5.58 7.36
N LEU A 170 -14.09 6.37 7.64
CA LEU A 170 -12.74 6.22 7.11
C LEU A 170 -11.79 5.69 8.18
N THR A 171 -10.81 4.88 7.79
CA THR A 171 -9.79 4.34 8.71
C THR A 171 -8.41 4.36 8.07
N CYS A 172 -7.40 4.70 8.87
CA CYS A 172 -6.00 4.39 8.61
C CYS A 172 -5.69 3.09 9.37
N TYR A 173 -5.70 1.96 8.66
CA TYR A 173 -5.65 0.64 9.28
C TYR A 173 -4.28 -0.03 9.08
N TYR A 174 -3.58 -0.33 10.18
CA TYR A 174 -2.33 -1.09 10.16
C TYR A 174 -2.56 -2.53 10.65
N SER A 175 -3.26 -2.69 11.78
CA SER A 175 -3.63 -4.00 12.32
C SER A 175 -4.83 -3.87 13.27
N THR A 176 -5.32 -5.00 13.80
CA THR A 176 -6.33 -5.00 14.87
C THR A 176 -5.86 -4.31 16.16
N ALA A 177 -4.55 -4.12 16.35
CA ALA A 177 -4.00 -3.42 17.50
C ALA A 177 -3.69 -1.94 17.21
N THR A 178 -3.69 -1.52 15.94
CA THR A 178 -3.20 -0.18 15.56
C THR A 178 -3.97 0.32 14.34
N TYR A 179 -4.85 1.28 14.58
CA TYR A 179 -5.58 2.01 13.56
C TYR A 179 -6.02 3.36 14.11
N ALA A 180 -6.30 4.32 13.21
CA ALA A 180 -7.04 5.54 13.51
C ALA A 180 -8.31 5.56 12.65
N ARG A 181 -9.44 6.05 13.18
CA ARG A 181 -10.69 6.10 12.42
C ARG A 181 -11.36 7.45 12.56
N LEU A 182 -12.26 7.74 11.63
CA LEU A 182 -13.24 8.81 11.76
C LEU A 182 -14.56 8.23 11.29
N SER A 183 -15.56 8.19 12.15
CA SER A 183 -16.83 7.50 11.86
C SER A 183 -18.03 8.35 12.21
N LEU A 184 -19.05 8.27 11.35
CA LEU A 184 -20.43 8.54 11.74
C LEU A 184 -20.88 7.37 12.60
N CYS A 185 -21.45 7.65 13.77
CA CYS A 185 -21.89 6.61 14.71
C CYS A 185 -23.21 6.97 15.38
N TYR A 186 -23.79 6.00 16.08
CA TYR A 186 -24.76 6.25 17.14
C TYR A 186 -24.22 5.57 18.39
N GLU A 187 -23.84 6.37 19.40
CA GLU A 187 -23.34 5.86 20.67
C GLU A 187 -23.74 6.81 21.80
N ASN A 188 -24.76 6.47 22.57
CA ASN A 188 -25.30 7.33 23.63
C ASN A 188 -25.66 8.75 23.12
N GLY A 189 -26.20 8.85 21.89
CA GLY A 189 -26.54 10.11 21.24
C GLY A 189 -25.38 10.85 20.55
N ARG A 190 -24.14 10.34 20.62
CA ARG A 190 -23.01 10.83 19.81
C ARG A 190 -23.20 10.45 18.34
N LYS A 191 -22.85 11.37 17.44
CA LYS A 191 -22.97 11.21 15.98
C LYS A 191 -21.65 11.11 15.21
N LEU A 192 -20.55 11.52 15.84
CA LEU A 192 -19.21 11.52 15.27
C LEU A 192 -18.23 11.00 16.33
N GLN A 193 -17.31 10.14 15.89
CA GLN A 193 -16.24 9.60 16.71
C GLN A 193 -14.92 9.60 15.93
N LEU A 194 -13.88 10.15 16.55
CA LEU A 194 -12.49 10.01 16.16
C LEU A 194 -11.88 8.85 16.95
#